data_AF-R7TTW2-F1
#
_entry.id   AF-R7TTW2-F1
#
_cell.length_a   1.000
_cell.length_b   1.000
_cell.length_c   1.000
_cell.angle_alpha   90.00
_cell.angle_beta   90.00
_cell.angle_gamma   90.00
#
_symmetry.space_group_name_H-M   'P 1'
#
loop_
_entity.id
_entity.type
_entity.pdbx_description
1 polymer ?
#
loop_
_entity_poly.entity_id
_entity_poly.type
_entity_poly.pdbx_seq_one_letter_code
_entity_poly.pdbx_strand_id
1 'polypeptide(L)' 'EKLTFQTISHIVTKMDCQPTAEQGVIILVTGRLQTDSDQPHAYGQTFYIKPVAGSYFLSHDIFRLSLHNS' A
#
# COMPACT_ATOMS: atom_id res chain seq x y z
N GLU A 1 -13.09 -5.62 9.97
CA GLU A 1 -14.21 -4.67 9.76
C GLU A 1 -14.46 -4.53 8.26
N LYS A 2 -15.69 -4.25 7.85
CA LYS A 2 -16.05 -4.21 6.42
C LYS A 2 -16.00 -2.76 5.94
N LEU A 3 -15.22 -2.51 4.89
CA LEU A 3 -15.22 -1.24 4.18
C LEU A 3 -16.58 -1.07 3.47
N THR A 4 -17.14 0.14 3.50
CA THR A 4 -18.53 0.39 3.08
C THR A 4 -18.69 0.69 1.58
N PHE A 5 -17.60 0.99 0.89
CA PHE A 5 -17.60 1.20 -0.57
C PHE A 5 -17.88 -0.09 -1.34
N GLN A 6 -18.38 0.01 -2.56
CA GLN A 6 -18.63 -1.13 -3.45
C GLN A 6 -17.49 -1.36 -4.44
N THR A 7 -16.90 -0.27 -4.94
CA THR A 7 -15.76 -0.32 -5.85
C THR A 7 -14.60 0.50 -5.32
N ILE A 8 -13.39 0.06 -5.65
CA ILE A 8 -12.16 0.79 -5.36
C ILE A 8 -11.21 0.65 -6.54
N SER A 9 -10.61 1.77 -6.95
CA SER A 9 -9.58 1.83 -7.98
C SER A 9 -8.32 2.46 -7.41
N HIS A 10 -7.17 1.81 -7.63
CA HIS A 10 -5.86 2.31 -7.22
C HIS A 10 -5.05 2.68 -8.46
N ILE A 11 -4.48 3.89 -8.45
CA ILE A 11 -3.50 4.35 -9.44
C ILE A 11 -2.18 4.56 -8.69
N VAL A 12 -1.22 3.69 -8.97
CA VAL A 12 0.14 3.80 -8.42
C VAL A 12 0.86 4.93 -9.14
N THR A 13 1.34 5.92 -8.38
CA THR A 13 2.19 7.00 -8.89
C THR A 13 3.65 6.59 -8.88
N LYS A 14 4.11 6.01 -7.75
CA LYS A 14 5.49 5.56 -7.58
C LYS A 14 5.59 4.39 -6.62
N MET A 15 6.55 3.53 -6.89
CA MET A 15 6.93 2.40 -6.04
C MET A 15 8.45 2.40 -5.87
N ASP A 16 8.91 2.42 -4.63
CA ASP A 16 10.33 2.34 -4.27
C ASP A 16 10.55 1.08 -3.43
N CYS A 17 11.57 0.29 -3.78
CA CYS A 17 11.87 -1.01 -3.15
C CYS A 17 13.30 -1.02 -2.63
N GLN A 18 13.52 -1.51 -1.41
CA GLN A 18 14.84 -1.66 -0.81
C GLN A 18 15.01 -3.01 -0.12
N PRO A 19 16.17 -3.67 -0.25
CA PRO A 19 16.46 -4.89 0.50
C PRO A 19 16.66 -4.57 1.99
N THR A 20 16.31 -5.52 2.86
CA THR A 20 16.59 -5.45 4.29
C THR A 20 17.70 -6.44 4.69
N ALA A 21 18.30 -6.24 5.86
CA ALA A 21 19.36 -7.12 6.36
C ALA A 21 18.91 -8.59 6.55
N GLU A 22 17.61 -8.82 6.79
CA GLU A 22 17.02 -10.15 6.97
C GLU A 22 16.56 -10.80 5.66
N GLN A 23 17.16 -10.44 4.52
CA GLN A 23 16.80 -10.93 3.18
C GLN A 23 15.35 -10.61 2.76
N GLY A 24 14.69 -9.68 3.46
CA GLY A 24 13.38 -9.18 3.09
C GLY A 24 13.47 -7.97 2.16
N VAL A 25 12.32 -7.45 1.75
CA VAL A 25 12.20 -6.23 0.94
C VAL A 25 11.16 -5.32 1.57
N ILE A 26 11.55 -4.07 1.84
CA ILE A 26 10.62 -3.00 2.19
C ILE A 26 10.19 -2.27 0.93
N ILE A 27 8.90 -2.02 0.78
CA ILE A 27 8.28 -1.44 -0.41
C ILE A 27 7.44 -0.25 0.03
N LEU A 28 7.72 0.93 -0.52
CA LEU A 28 6.88 2.12 -0.36
C LEU A 28 6.11 2.36 -1.65
N VAL A 29 4.79 2.36 -1.56
CA VAL A 29 3.88 2.70 -2.65
C VAL A 29 3.23 4.03 -2.34
N THR A 30 3.25 4.94 -3.31
CA THR A 30 2.47 6.18 -3.28
C THR A 30 1.55 6.21 -4.50
N GLY A 31 0.35 6.73 -4.33
CA GLY A 31 -0.64 6.73 -5.40
C GLY A 31 -1.87 7.55 -5.07
N ARG A 32 -2.88 7.40 -5.92
CA ARG A 32 -4.24 7.85 -5.66
C ARG A 32 -5.18 6.68 -5.67
N LEU A 33 -6.19 6.72 -4.81
CA LEU A 33 -7.29 5.76 -4.83
C LEU A 33 -8.61 6.50 -4.94
N GLN A 34 -9.58 5.85 -5.57
CA GLN A 34 -10.94 6.32 -5.69
C GLN A 34 -11.88 5.23 -5.25
N THR A 35 -12.78 5.56 -4.33
CA THR A 35 -13.87 4.70 -3.87
C THR A 35 -15.17 5.13 -4.53
N ASP A 36 -15.91 4.19 -5.10
CA ASP A 36 -17.18 4.43 -5.79
C ASP A 36 -17.10 5.61 -6.79
N SER A 37 -17.79 6.71 -6.50
CA SER A 37 -17.78 7.96 -7.29
C SER A 37 -17.20 9.15 -6.51
N ASP A 38 -16.54 8.90 -5.38
CA ASP A 38 -15.92 9.93 -4.55
C ASP A 38 -14.72 10.57 -5.28
N GLN A 39 -14.24 11.68 -4.73
CA GLN A 39 -13.01 12.30 -5.23
C GLN A 39 -11.79 11.40 -4.99
N PRO A 40 -10.82 11.31 -5.92
CA PRO A 40 -9.60 10.55 -5.70
C PRO A 40 -8.71 11.14 -4.61
N HIS A 41 -8.36 10.31 -3.63
CA HIS A 41 -7.49 10.68 -2.51
C HIS A 41 -6.09 10.14 -2.70
N ALA A 42 -5.07 10.91 -2.32
CA ALA A 42 -3.71 10.39 -2.28
C ALA A 42 -3.58 9.37 -1.13
N TYR A 43 -2.76 8.36 -1.32
CA TYR A 43 -2.47 7.36 -0.29
C TYR A 43 -0.98 6.96 -0.31
N GLY A 44 -0.52 6.48 0.84
CA GLY A 44 0.73 5.77 0.99
C GLY A 44 0.46 4.38 1.54
N GLN A 45 1.18 3.38 1.03
CA GLN A 45 1.13 2.03 1.57
C GLN A 45 2.53 1.44 1.63
N THR A 46 2.91 0.92 2.79
CA THR A 46 4.21 0.30 3.01
C THR A 46 4.03 -1.18 3.26
N PHE A 47 4.80 -1.98 2.52
CA PHE A 47 4.84 -3.42 2.68
C PHE A 47 6.22 -3.85 3.14
N TYR A 48 6.28 -4.85 4.02
CA TYR A 48 7.51 -5.60 4.28
C TYR A 48 7.27 -7.06 3.92
N ILE A 49 7.97 -7.55 2.90
CA ILE A 49 7.90 -8.96 2.48
C ILE A 49 9.15 -9.70 2.93
N LYS A 50 8.98 -10.97 3.31
CA LYS A 50 10.07 -11.86 3.74
C LYS A 50 10.03 -13.16 2.94
N PRO A 51 11.19 -13.74 2.58
CA PRO A 51 11.23 -14.99 1.84
C PRO A 51 10.74 -16.16 2.69
N VAL A 52 10.01 -17.09 2.08
CA VAL A 52 9.57 -18.36 2.68
C VAL A 52 9.51 -19.45 1.61
N ALA A 53 10.29 -20.52 1.79
CA ALA A 53 10.29 -21.72 0.94
C ALA A 53 10.31 -21.43 -0.59
N GLY A 54 11.14 -20.48 -1.04
CA GLY A 54 11.25 -20.11 -2.46
C GLY A 54 10.19 -19.12 -2.96
N SER A 55 9.34 -18.61 -2.08
CA SER A 55 8.37 -17.53 -2.33
C SER A 55 8.56 -16.39 -1.32
N TYR A 56 7.63 -15.44 -1.26
CA TYR A 56 7.59 -14.36 -0.28
C TYR A 56 6.24 -14.34 0.43
N PHE A 57 6.23 -13.97 1.71
CA PHE A 57 5.02 -13.64 2.45
C PHE A 57 5.03 -12.18 2.88
N LEU A 58 3.84 -11.59 3.02
CA LEU A 58 3.67 -10.24 3.52
C LEU A 58 3.71 -10.23 5.05
N SER A 59 4.80 -9.69 5.60
CA SER A 59 5.04 -9.63 7.04
C SER A 59 4.39 -8.40 7.67
N HIS A 60 4.44 -7.24 7.00
CA HIS A 60 3.80 -6.00 7.47
C HIS A 60 3.07 -5.33 6.31
N ASP A 61 1.88 -4.79 6.60
CA ASP A 61 1.07 -3.96 5.71
C ASP A 61 0.60 -2.73 6.48
N ILE A 62 1.03 -1.56 6.05
CA ILE A 62 0.67 -0.28 6.67
C ILE A 62 0.09 0.60 5.58
N PHE A 63 -1.20 0.91 5.71
CA PHE A 63 -1.91 1.80 4.81
C PHE A 63 -2.23 3.13 5.47
N ARG A 64 -2.10 4.24 4.73
CA ARG A 64 -2.51 5.58 5.16
C ARG A 64 -3.13 6.37 4.02
N LEU A 65 -4.32 6.91 4.27
CA LEU A 65 -4.91 7.93 3.41
C LEU A 65 -4.26 9.29 3.71
N SER A 66 -3.83 10.01 2.68
CA SER A 66 -3.20 11.32 2.81
C SER A 66 -4.25 12.42 2.93
N LEU A 67 -4.95 12.43 4.06
CA LEU A 67 -5.88 13.50 4.42
C LEU A 67 -5.12 14.61 5.17
N HIS A 68 -5.37 15.86 4.79
CA HIS A 68 -4.90 17.03 5.53
C HIS A 68 -6.02 17.46 6.47
N ASN A 69 -5.68 17.79 7.72
CA ASN A 69 -6.63 18.51 8.57
C ASN A 69 -6.82 19.90 7.96
N SER A 70 -8.05 20.22 7.56
CA SER A 70 -8.47 21.56 7.17
C SER A 70 -8.36 22.52 8.35
#